data_AF-A0AAV8YZL7-F1
#
_entry.id   AF-A0AAV8YZL7-F1
#
_cell.length_a   1.000
_cell.length_b   1.000
_cell.length_c   1.000
_cell.angle_alpha   90.00
_cell.angle_beta   90.00
_cell.angle_gamma   90.00
#
_symmetry.space_group_name_H-M   'P 1'
#
loop_
_entity.id
_entity.type
_entity.pdbx_description
1 polymer ?
#
loop_
_entity_poly.entity_id
_entity_poly.type
_entity_poly.pdbx_seq_one_letter_code
_entity_poly.pdbx_strand_id
1 'polypeptide(L)'
;MVPAHADDLPPPETINWADGLLLVYSITDRRSIAYLKRVGSLIADSDIPVYIIGNKNDMVCKLNNETGSVALDLAVETDLVGRAEEGAILARNFDCGFSEVAAAEMVAPVAVVFQELCRAVLAARRKSKHSLLERMLGTRTSNLRLYARGKSDSALPKD
;
A
#
# COMPACT_ATOMS: atom_id res chain seq x y z
N MET A 1 -6.27 -13.26 -6.31
CA MET A 1 -5.98 -14.22 -7.38
C MET A 1 -4.48 -14.43 -7.40
N VAL A 2 -3.99 -15.65 -7.16
CA VAL A 2 -2.56 -15.96 -7.31
C VAL A 2 -2.36 -16.30 -8.79
N PRO A 3 -1.46 -15.61 -9.52
CA PRO A 3 -1.27 -15.85 -10.95
C PRO A 3 -0.80 -17.30 -11.21
N ALA A 4 -1.38 -17.95 -12.22
CA ALA A 4 -1.09 -19.34 -12.57
C ALA A 4 0.27 -19.49 -13.26
N HIS A 5 0.75 -18.44 -13.95
CA HIS A 5 2.09 -18.34 -14.51
C HIS A 5 2.78 -17.04 -14.07
N ALA A 6 4.11 -17.08 -13.93
CA ALA A 6 4.94 -15.95 -13.47
C ALA A 6 4.92 -14.71 -14.39
N ASP A 7 4.26 -14.82 -15.55
CA ASP A 7 4.11 -13.77 -16.55
C ASP A 7 2.65 -13.33 -16.78
N ASP A 8 1.68 -13.97 -16.12
CA ASP A 8 0.28 -13.57 -16.23
C ASP A 8 0.04 -12.28 -15.43
N LEU A 9 0.08 -11.15 -16.14
CA LEU A 9 -0.29 -9.86 -15.56
C LEU A 9 -1.79 -9.86 -15.23
N PRO A 10 -2.20 -9.22 -14.12
CA PRO A 10 -3.62 -9.14 -13.77
C PRO A 10 -4.37 -8.39 -14.89
N PRO A 11 -5.55 -8.88 -15.31
CA PRO A 11 -6.33 -8.19 -16.32
C PRO A 11 -6.72 -6.79 -15.80
N PRO A 12 -6.74 -5.78 -16.68
CA PRO A 12 -6.99 -4.39 -16.29
C PRO A 12 -8.37 -4.21 -15.64
N GLU A 13 -9.34 -5.05 -15.98
CA GLU A 13 -10.66 -5.06 -15.35
C GLU A 13 -10.60 -5.39 -13.85
N THR A 14 -9.75 -6.33 -13.44
CA THR A 14 -9.57 -6.68 -12.02
C THR A 14 -8.84 -5.56 -11.27
N ILE A 15 -7.87 -4.90 -11.93
CA ILE A 15 -7.20 -3.73 -11.38
C ILE A 15 -8.22 -2.61 -11.14
N ASN A 16 -9.05 -2.28 -12.13
CA ASN A 16 -9.99 -1.17 -12.06
C ASN A 16 -11.12 -1.36 -11.03
N TRP A 17 -11.48 -2.61 -10.71
CA TRP A 17 -12.40 -2.89 -9.61
C TRP A 17 -11.76 -2.61 -8.24
N ALA A 18 -10.44 -2.79 -8.12
CA ALA A 18 -9.79 -2.81 -6.82
C ALA A 18 -9.85 -1.45 -6.12
N ASP A 19 -10.19 -1.49 -4.82
CA ASP A 19 -10.17 -0.31 -3.97
C ASP A 19 -8.75 0.07 -3.51
N GLY A 20 -7.82 -0.89 -3.55
CA GLY A 20 -6.42 -0.75 -3.17
C GLY A 20 -5.62 -1.97 -3.62
N LEU A 21 -4.32 -1.78 -3.84
CA LEU A 21 -3.42 -2.82 -4.33
C LEU A 21 -2.28 -3.06 -3.35
N LEU A 22 -2.07 -4.33 -3.00
CA LEU A 22 -0.94 -4.79 -2.21
C LEU A 22 0.01 -5.58 -3.11
N LEU A 23 1.16 -5.00 -3.43
CA LEU A 23 2.17 -5.60 -4.28
C LEU A 23 3.22 -6.28 -3.43
N VAL A 24 3.27 -7.61 -3.46
CA VAL A 24 4.21 -8.39 -2.65
C VAL A 24 5.24 -9.04 -3.57
N TYR A 25 6.51 -8.84 -3.25
CA TYR A 25 7.61 -9.56 -3.90
C TYR A 25 8.44 -10.28 -2.84
N SER A 26 9.28 -11.22 -3.28
CA SER A 26 10.23 -11.88 -2.40
C SER A 26 11.61 -11.28 -2.62
N ILE A 27 12.26 -10.85 -1.54
CA ILE A 27 13.61 -10.31 -1.65
C ILE A 27 14.63 -11.33 -2.16
N THR A 28 14.32 -12.63 -2.15
CA THR A 28 15.19 -13.68 -2.67
C THR A 28 14.93 -14.02 -4.14
N ASP A 29 13.86 -13.50 -4.75
CA ASP A 29 13.48 -13.81 -6.13
C ASP A 29 13.47 -12.54 -6.98
N ARG A 30 14.48 -12.42 -7.86
CA ARG A 30 14.63 -11.30 -8.79
C ARG A 30 13.50 -11.21 -9.81
N ARG A 31 12.84 -12.33 -10.17
CA ARG A 31 11.72 -12.29 -11.11
C ARG A 31 10.50 -11.62 -10.48
N SER A 32 10.32 -11.80 -9.17
CA SER A 32 9.20 -11.20 -8.44
C SER A 32 9.23 -9.67 -8.45
N ILE A 33 10.40 -9.04 -8.28
CA ILE A 33 10.51 -7.57 -8.35
C ILE A 33 10.40 -7.05 -9.79
N ALA A 34 10.91 -7.79 -10.78
CA ALA A 34 10.73 -7.45 -12.19
C ALA A 34 9.25 -7.51 -12.61
N TYR A 35 8.50 -8.47 -12.06
CA TYR A 35 7.05 -8.55 -12.24
C TYR A 35 6.33 -7.33 -11.65
N LEU A 36 6.70 -6.88 -10.44
CA LEU A 36 6.15 -5.66 -9.84
C LEU A 36 6.36 -4.42 -10.70
N LYS A 37 7.51 -4.28 -11.36
CA LYS A 37 7.75 -3.17 -12.30
C LYS A 37 6.78 -3.19 -13.48
N ARG A 38 6.49 -4.37 -14.03
CA ARG A 38 5.54 -4.54 -15.13
C ARG A 38 4.11 -4.22 -14.70
N VAL A 39 3.69 -4.71 -13.53
CA VAL A 39 2.37 -4.36 -12.96
C VAL A 39 2.29 -2.87 -12.68
N GLY A 40 3.38 -2.28 -12.19
CA GLY A 40 3.55 -0.84 -12.01
C GLY A 40 3.18 -0.01 -13.23
N SER A 41 3.67 -0.40 -14.40
CA SER A 41 3.34 0.28 -15.66
C SER A 41 1.86 0.19 -16.02
N LEU A 42 1.14 -0.85 -15.59
CA LEU A 42 -0.30 -0.99 -15.82
C LEU A 42 -1.15 -0.14 -14.87
N ILE A 43 -0.65 0.08 -13.65
CA ILE A 43 -1.38 0.80 -12.60
C ILE A 43 -1.02 2.28 -12.53
N ALA A 44 -0.02 2.73 -13.29
CA ALA A 44 0.45 4.11 -13.31
C ALA A 44 -0.66 5.12 -13.66
N ASP A 45 -1.63 4.71 -14.49
CA ASP A 45 -2.77 5.55 -14.89
C ASP A 45 -3.96 5.46 -13.91
N SER A 46 -3.87 4.60 -12.90
CA SER A 46 -4.95 4.36 -11.93
C SER A 46 -4.71 5.12 -10.63
N ASP A 47 -5.74 5.79 -10.12
CA ASP A 47 -5.69 6.55 -8.86
C ASP A 47 -5.90 5.64 -7.62
N ILE A 48 -5.55 4.37 -7.75
CA ILE A 48 -5.79 3.32 -6.76
C ILE A 48 -4.62 3.33 -5.78
N PRO A 49 -4.85 3.42 -4.45
CA PRO A 49 -3.78 3.36 -3.46
C PRO A 49 -3.02 2.03 -3.55
N VAL A 50 -1.70 2.12 -3.68
CA VAL A 50 -0.79 0.98 -3.75
C VAL A 50 0.04 0.89 -2.46
N TYR A 51 0.50 -0.31 -2.11
CA TYR A 51 1.54 -0.50 -1.11
C TYR A 51 2.44 -1.66 -1.53
N ILE A 52 3.76 -1.50 -1.41
CA ILE A 52 4.75 -2.52 -1.76
C ILE A 52 5.29 -3.23 -0.51
N ILE A 53 5.40 -4.55 -0.58
CA ILE A 53 5.98 -5.39 0.48
C ILE A 53 7.12 -6.23 -0.07
N GLY A 54 8.30 -6.09 0.53
CA GLY A 54 9.41 -7.02 0.37
C GLY A 54 9.33 -8.14 1.40
N ASN A 55 8.96 -9.36 0.99
CA ASN A 55 8.85 -10.51 1.88
C ASN A 55 10.15 -11.33 1.94
N LYS A 56 10.33 -12.04 3.07
CA LYS A 56 11.49 -12.88 3.44
C LYS A 56 12.70 -12.10 3.96
N ASN A 57 12.49 -11.00 4.67
CA ASN A 57 13.58 -10.19 5.24
C ASN A 57 14.45 -10.95 6.25
N ASP A 58 13.94 -12.05 6.81
CA ASP A 58 14.70 -12.94 7.67
C ASP A 58 15.90 -13.57 6.97
N MET A 59 15.84 -13.74 5.66
CA MET A 59 16.97 -14.25 4.89
C MET A 59 18.15 -13.28 4.86
N VAL A 60 17.93 -11.98 5.07
CA VAL A 60 19.02 -11.02 5.29
C VAL A 60 19.54 -11.17 6.72
N CYS A 61 18.66 -11.20 7.73
CA CYS A 61 19.07 -11.31 9.14
C CYS A 61 19.76 -12.64 9.52
N LYS A 62 19.34 -13.77 8.94
CA LYS A 62 19.94 -15.10 9.20
C LYS A 62 21.37 -15.20 8.68
N LEU A 63 21.66 -14.54 7.56
CA LEU A 63 23.03 -14.42 7.05
C LEU A 63 23.94 -13.70 8.07
N ASN A 64 23.40 -12.72 8.78
CA ASN A 64 24.15 -11.89 9.72
C ASN A 64 24.41 -12.59 11.06
N ASN A 65 23.49 -13.47 11.49
CA ASN A 65 23.46 -14.05 12.84
C ASN A 65 24.03 -15.47 12.92
N GLU A 66 23.91 -16.29 11.87
CA GLU A 66 24.36 -17.69 11.87
C GLU A 66 25.83 -17.84 11.46
N THR A 67 26.40 -16.77 10.90
CA THR A 67 27.70 -16.75 10.26
C THR A 67 28.62 -15.77 10.96
N GLY A 68 29.21 -16.20 12.09
CA GLY A 68 30.52 -15.65 12.47
C GLY A 68 31.53 -16.08 11.40
N SER A 69 31.70 -15.29 10.33
CA SER A 69 32.67 -15.55 9.24
C SER A 69 32.61 -16.95 8.61
N VAL A 70 31.66 -17.19 7.73
CA VAL A 70 31.77 -18.15 6.61
C VAL A 70 30.95 -17.61 5.46
N ALA A 71 31.65 -16.91 4.56
CA ALA A 71 31.16 -16.40 3.30
C ALA A 71 30.15 -17.35 2.61
N LEU A 72 28.86 -17.08 2.77
CA LEU A 72 28.01 -17.13 1.59
C LEU A 72 28.39 -15.89 0.77
N ASP A 73 28.70 -16.09 -0.51
CA ASP A 73 29.30 -15.08 -1.39
C ASP A 73 28.87 -13.65 -1.04
N LEU A 74 29.82 -12.74 -0.81
CA LEU A 74 29.56 -11.30 -0.64
C LEU A 74 28.61 -10.77 -1.73
N ALA A 75 28.65 -11.40 -2.91
CA ALA A 75 27.73 -11.16 -4.02
C ALA A 75 26.26 -11.43 -3.66
N VAL A 76 25.94 -12.50 -2.94
CA VAL A 76 24.56 -12.86 -2.53
C VAL A 76 24.00 -11.88 -1.50
N GLU A 77 24.79 -11.50 -0.49
CA GLU A 77 24.38 -10.50 0.51
C GLU A 77 24.12 -9.14 -0.14
N THR A 78 25.08 -8.67 -0.95
CA THR A 78 24.97 -7.41 -1.70
C THR A 78 23.75 -7.42 -2.63
N ASP A 79 23.48 -8.55 -3.29
CA ASP A 79 22.37 -8.72 -4.21
C ASP A 79 21.00 -8.78 -3.49
N LEU A 80 20.92 -9.33 -2.28
CA LEU A 80 19.71 -9.29 -1.44
C LEU A 80 19.42 -7.89 -0.91
N VAL A 81 20.44 -7.19 -0.39
CA VAL A 81 20.32 -5.80 0.07
C VAL A 81 19.95 -4.88 -1.10
N GLY A 82 20.56 -5.07 -2.28
CA GLY A 82 20.21 -4.31 -3.48
C GLY A 82 18.75 -4.50 -3.93
N ARG A 83 18.15 -5.68 -3.70
CA ARG A 83 16.73 -5.93 -3.99
C ARG A 83 15.77 -5.28 -3.00
N ALA A 84 16.18 -5.17 -1.73
CA ALA A 84 15.48 -4.41 -0.72
C ALA A 84 15.41 -2.92 -1.12
N GLU A 85 16.58 -2.35 -1.46
CA GLU A 85 16.69 -0.97 -1.95
C GLU A 85 15.90 -0.75 -3.25
N GLU A 86 15.94 -1.70 -4.19
CA GLU A 86 15.19 -1.63 -5.44
C GLU A 86 13.67 -1.55 -5.21
N GLY A 87 13.15 -2.25 -4.20
CA GLY A 87 11.74 -2.17 -3.82
C GLY A 87 11.37 -0.82 -3.22
N ALA A 88 12.24 -0.27 -2.37
CA ALA A 88 12.05 1.07 -1.81
C ALA A 88 12.06 2.16 -2.91
N ILE A 89 12.97 2.05 -3.88
CA ILE A 89 13.00 2.94 -5.05
C ILE A 89 11.71 2.82 -5.87
N LEU A 90 11.23 1.59 -6.08
CA LEU A 90 10.00 1.35 -6.82
C LEU A 90 8.78 1.96 -6.13
N ALA A 91 8.69 1.86 -4.81
CA ALA A 91 7.61 2.45 -4.04
C ALA A 91 7.60 3.98 -4.12
N ARG A 92 8.79 4.61 -4.10
CA ARG A 92 8.92 6.06 -4.33
C ARG A 92 8.46 6.47 -5.72
N ASN A 93 8.72 5.65 -6.74
CA ASN A 93 8.24 5.92 -8.10
C ASN A 93 6.71 5.82 -8.22
N PHE A 94 6.06 5.01 -7.39
CA PHE A 94 4.60 4.89 -7.33
C PHE A 94 3.96 5.82 -6.29
N ASP A 95 4.72 6.70 -5.64
CA ASP A 95 4.28 7.54 -4.52
C ASP A 95 3.52 6.74 -3.44
N CYS A 96 4.06 5.57 -3.09
CA CYS A 96 3.39 4.60 -2.24
C CYS A 96 4.26 4.10 -1.07
N GLY A 97 3.62 3.42 -0.11
CA GLY A 97 4.30 2.87 1.06
C GLY A 97 5.16 1.65 0.71
N PHE A 98 6.24 1.47 1.46
CA PHE A 98 7.12 0.31 1.39
C PHE A 98 7.41 -0.23 2.79
N SER A 99 7.35 -1.55 2.93
CA SER A 99 7.79 -2.24 4.15
C SER A 99 8.41 -3.59 3.81
N GLU A 100 9.44 -3.96 4.56
CA GLU A 100 10.03 -5.28 4.53
C GLU A 100 9.48 -6.12 5.66
N VAL A 101 9.10 -7.36 5.34
CA VAL A 101 8.50 -8.28 6.32
C VAL A 101 9.12 -9.66 6.19
N ALA A 102 9.17 -10.37 7.30
CA ALA A 102 9.43 -11.80 7.34
C ALA A 102 8.13 -12.49 7.79
N ALA A 103 7.20 -12.70 6.85
CA ALA A 103 5.89 -13.28 7.18
C ALA A 103 5.99 -14.68 7.81
N ALA A 104 7.10 -15.39 7.55
CA ALA A 104 7.42 -16.67 8.15
C ALA A 104 7.82 -16.58 9.64
N GLU A 105 8.34 -15.43 10.09
CA GLU A 105 8.78 -15.23 11.48
C GLU A 105 7.76 -14.45 12.30
N MET A 106 7.21 -13.37 11.71
CA MET A 106 6.29 -12.47 12.40
C MET A 106 5.13 -12.07 11.49
N VAL A 107 3.90 -12.31 11.99
CA VAL A 107 2.67 -11.88 11.31
C VAL A 107 2.28 -10.43 11.62
N ALA A 108 2.72 -9.89 12.76
CA ALA A 108 2.32 -8.55 13.20
C ALA A 108 2.70 -7.44 12.20
N PRO A 109 3.92 -7.40 11.62
CA PRO A 109 4.26 -6.41 10.59
C PRO A 109 3.37 -6.48 9.36
N VAL A 110 2.95 -7.69 8.94
CA VAL A 110 2.03 -7.86 7.81
C VAL A 110 0.69 -7.19 8.12
N ALA A 111 0.16 -7.38 9.33
CA ALA A 111 -1.08 -6.74 9.75
C ALA A 111 -1.00 -5.21 9.75
N VAL A 112 0.15 -4.64 10.16
CA VAL A 112 0.39 -3.18 10.12
C VAL A 112 0.29 -2.67 8.68
N VAL A 113 0.98 -3.32 7.74
CA VAL A 113 0.94 -2.91 6.33
C VAL A 113 -0.49 -2.96 5.77
N PHE A 114 -1.24 -4.02 6.07
CA PHE A 114 -2.64 -4.12 5.65
C PHE A 114 -3.50 -2.98 6.21
N GLN A 115 -3.28 -2.59 7.47
CA GLN A 115 -4.00 -1.48 8.09
C GLN A 115 -3.63 -0.13 7.44
N GLU A 116 -2.36 0.08 7.08
CA GLU A 116 -1.92 1.27 6.37
C GLU A 116 -2.56 1.39 5.00
N LEU A 117 -2.60 0.31 4.23
CA LEU A 117 -3.29 0.28 2.95
C LEU A 117 -4.79 0.58 3.13
N CYS A 118 -5.46 -0.07 4.08
CA CYS A 118 -6.87 0.21 4.37
C CYS A 118 -7.13 1.68 4.70
N ARG A 119 -6.24 2.33 5.47
CA ARG A 119 -6.35 3.78 5.74
C ARG A 119 -6.18 4.62 4.48
N ALA A 120 -5.23 4.27 3.62
CA ALA A 120 -5.02 4.96 2.33
C ALA A 120 -6.25 4.84 1.42
N VAL A 121 -6.84 3.63 1.30
CA VAL A 121 -8.09 3.37 0.56
C VAL A 121 -9.24 4.25 1.09
N LEU A 122 -9.43 4.28 2.40
CA LEU A 122 -10.48 5.10 3.01
C LEU A 122 -10.25 6.59 2.78
N ALA A 123 -8.99 7.05 2.78
CA ALA A 123 -8.65 8.44 2.50
C ALA A 123 -8.91 8.80 1.03
N ALA A 124 -8.53 7.95 0.08
CA ALA A 124 -8.80 8.13 -1.34
C ALA A 124 -10.32 8.22 -1.62
N ARG A 125 -11.11 7.31 -1.04
CA ARG A 125 -12.58 7.33 -1.14
C ARG A 125 -13.22 8.61 -0.57
N ARG A 126 -12.64 9.21 0.47
CA ARG A 126 -13.14 10.49 1.03
C ARG A 126 -12.86 11.66 0.10
N LYS A 127 -11.68 11.73 -0.51
CA LYS A 127 -11.30 12.78 -1.48
C LYS A 127 -12.22 12.77 -2.70
N SER A 128 -12.54 11.58 -3.22
CA SER A 128 -13.50 11.39 -4.31
C SER A 128 -14.88 12.00 -4.01
N LYS A 129 -15.44 11.71 -2.82
CA LYS A 129 -16.74 12.26 -2.39
C LYS A 129 -16.70 13.77 -2.15
N HIS A 130 -15.63 14.28 -1.56
CA HIS A 130 -15.47 15.72 -1.33
C HIS A 130 -15.37 16.48 -2.65
N SER A 131 -14.60 15.98 -3.61
CA SER A 131 -14.48 16.57 -4.96
C SER A 131 -15.82 16.58 -5.69
N LEU A 132 -16.62 15.51 -5.60
CA LEU A 132 -17.98 15.49 -6.16
C LEU A 132 -18.89 16.53 -5.50
N LEU A 133 -18.88 16.63 -4.17
CA LEU A 133 -19.68 17.62 -3.45
C LEU A 133 -19.25 19.05 -3.78
N GLU A 134 -17.95 19.32 -3.84
CA GLU A 134 -17.40 20.62 -4.20
C GLU A 134 -17.72 21.00 -5.65
N ARG A 135 -17.73 20.02 -6.57
CA ARG A 135 -18.13 20.21 -7.97
C ARG A 135 -19.64 20.40 -8.13
N MET A 136 -20.46 19.78 -7.27
CA MET A 136 -21.93 19.94 -7.29
C MET A 136 -22.41 21.17 -6.53
N LEU A 137 -21.70 21.59 -5.48
CA LEU A 137 -22.06 22.72 -4.61
C LEU A 137 -21.25 24.00 -4.91
N GLY A 138 -20.29 23.92 -5.83
CA GLY A 138 -19.57 25.02 -6.47
C GLY A 138 -19.09 26.11 -5.52
N THR A 139 -17.92 25.94 -4.88
CA THR A 139 -17.07 26.97 -4.23
C THR A 139 -17.74 28.10 -3.41
N ARG A 140 -19.02 27.97 -3.02
CA ARG A 140 -19.79 29.00 -2.30
C ARG A 140 -20.15 28.61 -0.87
N THR A 141 -19.52 27.57 -0.32
CA THR A 141 -19.82 27.10 1.03
C THR A 141 -18.65 27.31 1.99
N SER A 142 -18.16 28.55 2.09
CA SER A 142 -17.37 28.97 3.27
C SER A 142 -18.22 29.08 4.54
N ASN A 143 -19.56 28.88 4.46
CA ASN A 143 -20.48 29.05 5.59
C ASN A 143 -21.44 27.88 5.85
N LEU A 144 -21.25 26.68 5.26
CA LEU A 144 -22.14 25.56 5.58
C LEU A 144 -21.71 24.91 6.92
N ARG A 145 -22.17 25.53 8.01
CA ARG A 145 -22.21 24.92 9.34
C ARG A 145 -23.14 23.71 9.24
N LEU A 146 -22.55 22.53 9.06
CA LEU A 146 -23.25 21.25 9.12
C LEU A 146 -24.13 21.24 10.37
N TYR A 147 -25.45 21.08 10.19
CA TYR A 147 -26.44 21.12 11.26
C TYR A 147 -26.05 20.13 12.35
N ALA A 148 -25.55 20.66 13.46
CA ALA A 148 -25.34 19.91 14.68
C ALA A 148 -26.72 19.49 15.20
N ARG A 149 -26.96 18.19 15.13
CA ARG A 149 -28.15 17.48 15.62
C ARG A 149 -28.45 17.83 17.08
N GLY A 150 -29.57 18.51 17.30
CA GLY A 150 -30.51 18.29 18.40
C GLY A 150 -30.19 18.89 19.77
N LYS A 151 -30.89 19.97 20.12
CA LYS A 151 -31.61 20.09 21.40
C LYS A 151 -32.92 20.82 21.14
N SER A 152 -34.03 20.13 21.40
CA SER A 152 -35.38 20.64 21.24
C SER A 152 -35.60 21.81 22.19
N ASP A 153 -36.10 22.91 21.62
CA ASP A 153 -36.57 24.07 22.34
C ASP A 153 -37.92 23.73 22.99
N SER A 154 -38.03 23.93 24.29
CA SER A 154 -39.31 23.87 25.01
C SER A 154 -39.35 25.03 26.00
N ALA A 155 -39.52 26.24 25.48
CA ALA A 155 -39.92 27.41 26.24
C ALA A 155 -41.46 27.45 26.32
N LEU A 156 -42.01 27.08 27.48
CA LEU A 156 -43.38 27.41 27.87
C LEU A 156 -43.39 28.77 28.57
N PRO A 157 -44.30 29.70 28.23
CA PRO A 157 -44.49 30.92 29.01
C PRO A 157 -45.14 30.56 30.36
N LYS A 158 -44.71 31.21 31.45
CA LYS A 158 -45.48 31.26 32.68
C LYS A 158 -46.12 32.64 32.77
N ASP A 159 -47.46 32.64 32.87
CA ASP A 159 -48.24 33.74 33.44
C ASP A 159 -47.85 33.98 34.90
#